data_AF-A0AA43TNC0-F1
#
_entry.id   AF-A0AA43TNC0-F1
#
_cell.length_a   1.000
_cell.length_b   1.000
_cell.length_c   1.000
_cell.angle_alpha   90.00
_cell.angle_beta   90.00
_cell.angle_gamma   90.00
#
_symmetry.space_group_name_H-M   'P 1'
#
loop_
_entity.id
_entity.type
_entity.pdbx_description
1 polymer ?
#
loop_
_entity_poly.entity_id
_entity_poly.type
_entity_poly.pdbx_seq_one_letter_code
_entity_poly.pdbx_strand_id
1 'polypeptide(L)'
;MMSLKFNLSGLKQIYLEALQRSDPTLAFEVVQGLGRFVFMMFFSKEDKESKDRLFVQLRNTQVFLELKVYGSHRSGDFFIYFNDCDQEAIINELQLGQGGQRFNFNVFLEQINQQIPATLPLQVKLDKIREVWPQVRDNLSKVVDQADKTILMGIKSLPVGKKPQDKTLRKLYVYTNGEADVITNLIAALKQARVTLAWTNKENVVEKSLAEIMRLINA
;
A
#
# COMPACT_ATOMS: atom_id res chain seq x y z
N MET A 1 20.87 18.06 13.86
CA MET A 1 20.14 17.26 12.87
C MET A 1 19.15 18.16 12.17
N MET A 2 19.37 18.45 10.89
CA MET A 2 18.38 19.14 10.06
C MET A 2 17.44 18.08 9.49
N SER A 3 16.18 18.08 9.91
CA SER A 3 15.16 17.29 9.22
C SER A 3 14.61 18.13 8.07
N LEU A 4 14.63 17.57 6.86
CA LEU A 4 14.02 18.22 5.71
C LEU A 4 12.52 17.97 5.76
N LYS A 5 11.72 19.04 5.83
CA LYS A 5 10.26 18.97 5.80
C LYS A 5 9.73 19.22 4.38
N PHE A 6 8.81 18.40 3.92
CA PHE A 6 8.14 18.59 2.62
C PHE A 6 6.66 18.20 2.68
N ASN A 7 5.82 18.81 1.85
CA ASN A 7 4.40 18.46 1.72
C ASN A 7 4.15 17.72 0.40
N LEU A 8 3.83 16.42 0.46
CA LEU A 8 3.44 15.61 -0.70
C LEU A 8 1.97 15.85 -1.09
N SER A 9 1.62 17.10 -1.38
CA SER A 9 0.24 17.51 -1.69
C SER A 9 -0.34 16.84 -2.95
N GLY A 10 0.50 16.32 -3.84
CA GLY A 10 0.10 15.54 -5.00
C GLY A 10 -0.66 14.26 -4.64
N LEU A 11 -0.47 13.72 -3.43
CA LEU A 11 -1.23 12.55 -2.93
C LEU A 11 -2.73 12.81 -2.78
N LYS A 12 -3.15 14.08 -2.69
CA LYS A 12 -4.54 14.46 -2.35
C LYS A 12 -5.58 13.76 -3.22
N GLN A 13 -5.40 13.77 -4.54
CA GLN A 13 -6.45 13.29 -5.45
C GLN A 13 -6.66 11.79 -5.32
N ILE A 14 -5.59 11.01 -5.43
CA ILE A 14 -5.65 9.54 -5.29
C ILE A 14 -6.04 9.12 -3.87
N TYR A 15 -5.67 9.89 -2.84
CA TYR A 15 -6.11 9.66 -1.47
C TYR A 15 -7.63 9.82 -1.31
N LEU A 16 -8.21 10.88 -1.87
CA LEU A 16 -9.66 11.11 -1.84
C LEU A 16 -10.41 10.06 -2.67
N GLU A 17 -9.90 9.70 -3.84
CA GLU A 17 -10.43 8.64 -4.70
C GLU A 17 -10.49 7.29 -3.95
N ALA A 18 -9.41 6.91 -3.29
CA ALA A 18 -9.33 5.69 -2.48
C ALA A 18 -10.34 5.68 -1.33
N LEU A 19 -10.54 6.82 -0.66
CA LEU A 19 -11.56 6.95 0.38
C LEU A 19 -12.98 6.84 -0.17
N GLN A 20 -13.27 7.45 -1.32
CA GLN A 20 -14.59 7.37 -1.97
C GLN A 20 -14.94 5.94 -2.35
N ARG A 21 -13.95 5.15 -2.79
CA ARG A 21 -14.12 3.73 -3.11
C ARG A 21 -14.15 2.80 -1.89
N SER A 22 -14.06 3.32 -0.67
CA SER A 22 -13.94 2.51 0.56
C SER A 22 -12.76 1.53 0.54
N ASP A 23 -11.68 1.92 -0.11
CA ASP A 23 -10.47 1.12 -0.31
C ASP A 23 -9.24 1.95 0.10
N PRO A 24 -8.96 2.06 1.41
CA PRO A 24 -7.98 2.98 1.96
C PRO A 24 -6.54 2.44 1.77
N THR A 25 -6.14 2.25 0.52
CA THR A 25 -4.83 1.75 0.12
C THR A 25 -4.37 2.42 -1.17
N LEU A 26 -3.12 2.88 -1.20
CA LEU A 26 -2.43 3.42 -2.36
C LEU A 26 -1.18 2.58 -2.65
N ALA A 27 -0.89 2.38 -3.93
CA ALA A 27 0.36 1.81 -4.41
C ALA A 27 0.61 2.32 -5.84
N PHE A 28 1.72 3.02 -6.06
CA PHE A 28 2.11 3.54 -7.37
C PHE A 28 3.63 3.73 -7.45
N GLU A 29 4.16 3.79 -8.67
CA GLU A 29 5.58 4.03 -8.92
C GLU A 29 5.79 5.41 -9.53
N VAL A 30 6.82 6.11 -9.08
CA VAL A 30 7.36 7.32 -9.72
C VAL A 30 8.80 7.03 -10.13
N VAL A 31 9.16 7.43 -11.34
CA VAL A 31 10.52 7.27 -11.87
C VAL A 31 11.12 8.66 -12.06
N GLN A 32 12.23 8.93 -11.38
CA GLN A 32 12.91 10.22 -11.51
C GLN A 32 14.41 10.01 -11.78
N GLY A 33 14.84 10.41 -12.98
CA GLY A 33 16.16 10.04 -13.48
C GLY A 33 16.30 8.51 -13.55
N LEU A 34 17.32 7.98 -12.88
CA LEU A 34 17.52 6.52 -12.75
C LEU A 34 16.79 5.93 -11.53
N GLY A 35 16.34 6.76 -10.59
CA GLY A 35 15.69 6.29 -9.36
C GLY A 35 14.26 5.82 -9.60
N ARG A 36 13.86 4.75 -8.90
CA ARG A 36 12.53 4.16 -9.00
C ARG A 36 11.93 4.02 -7.62
N PHE A 37 10.86 4.77 -7.37
CA PHE A 37 10.25 4.94 -6.05
C PHE A 37 8.85 4.36 -6.07
N VAL A 38 8.62 3.26 -5.34
CA VAL A 38 7.27 2.70 -5.18
C VAL A 38 6.70 3.19 -3.85
N PHE A 39 5.68 4.05 -3.95
CA PHE A 39 4.97 4.60 -2.82
C PHE A 39 3.79 3.72 -2.45
N MET A 40 3.65 3.40 -1.17
CA MET A 40 2.53 2.64 -0.62
C MET A 40 1.99 3.33 0.64
N MET A 41 0.66 3.37 0.77
CA MET A 41 0.00 3.92 1.95
C MET A 41 -1.20 3.05 2.31
N PHE A 42 -1.35 2.71 3.59
CA PHE A 42 -2.42 1.85 4.10
C PHE A 42 -3.11 2.53 5.27
N PHE A 43 -4.25 3.17 5.01
CA PHE A 43 -4.84 4.18 5.90
C PHE A 43 -6.27 3.89 6.31
N SER A 44 -6.57 2.61 6.52
CA SER A 44 -7.83 2.26 7.14
C SER A 44 -7.92 2.79 8.56
N LYS A 45 -9.12 3.17 9.00
CA LYS A 45 -9.33 3.83 10.30
C LYS A 45 -8.97 2.92 11.46
N GLU A 46 -9.17 1.60 11.31
CA GLU A 46 -8.79 0.60 12.30
C GLU A 46 -7.28 0.36 12.41
N ASP A 47 -6.49 0.72 11.40
CA ASP A 47 -5.05 0.38 11.33
C ASP A 47 -4.20 1.47 11.97
N LYS A 48 -4.24 1.53 13.30
CA LYS A 48 -3.51 2.54 14.09
C LYS A 48 -2.01 2.60 13.79
N GLU A 49 -1.41 1.48 13.39
CA GLU A 49 0.04 1.38 13.16
C GLU A 49 0.46 1.96 11.81
N SER A 50 -0.33 1.76 10.75
CA SER A 50 0.03 2.15 9.37
C SER A 50 -0.68 3.40 8.87
N LYS A 51 -1.76 3.85 9.53
CA LYS A 51 -2.65 4.87 8.96
C LYS A 51 -2.01 6.23 8.64
N ASP A 52 -0.96 6.58 9.38
CA ASP A 52 -0.24 7.83 9.24
C ASP A 52 1.20 7.56 8.72
N ARG A 53 1.39 6.48 7.96
CA ARG A 53 2.69 6.08 7.40
C ARG A 53 2.64 6.03 5.87
N LEU A 54 3.68 6.58 5.26
CA LEU A 54 4.01 6.44 3.85
C LEU A 54 5.22 5.53 3.76
N PHE A 55 5.04 4.43 3.03
CA PHE A 55 6.10 3.48 2.75
C PHE A 55 6.67 3.77 1.38
N VAL A 56 7.99 3.77 1.25
CA VAL A 56 8.66 4.00 -0.03
C VAL A 56 9.69 2.90 -0.25
N GLN A 57 9.49 2.09 -1.28
CA GLN A 57 10.51 1.15 -1.75
C GLN A 57 11.40 1.84 -2.78
N LEU A 58 12.70 1.87 -2.49
CA LEU A 58 13.75 2.32 -3.40
C LEU A 58 14.22 1.10 -4.21
N ARG A 59 13.85 0.98 -5.48
CA ARG A 59 13.98 -0.32 -6.19
C ARG A 59 15.41 -0.67 -6.57
N ASN A 60 16.26 0.31 -6.89
CA ASN A 60 17.63 0.04 -7.30
C ASN A 60 18.47 -0.42 -6.10
N THR A 61 18.23 0.19 -4.94
CA THR A 61 18.96 -0.10 -3.69
C THR A 61 18.28 -1.13 -2.79
N GLN A 62 17.03 -1.48 -3.08
CA GLN A 62 16.15 -2.34 -2.27
C GLN A 62 15.92 -1.83 -0.84
N VAL A 63 16.21 -0.56 -0.58
CA VAL A 63 15.94 0.07 0.72
C VAL A 63 14.45 0.36 0.87
N PHE A 64 13.92 0.11 2.05
CA PHE A 64 12.52 0.35 2.39
C PHE A 64 12.42 1.45 3.44
N LEU A 65 11.88 2.60 3.04
CA LEU A 65 11.66 3.75 3.91
C LEU A 65 10.27 3.70 4.53
N GLU A 66 10.20 4.01 5.82
CA GLU A 66 8.97 4.15 6.57
C GLU A 66 8.85 5.57 7.13
N LEU A 67 8.07 6.40 6.44
CA LEU A 67 7.97 7.82 6.72
C LEU A 67 6.65 8.13 7.44
N LYS A 68 6.73 8.85 8.56
CA LYS A 68 5.53 9.34 9.24
C LYS A 68 4.97 10.56 8.51
N VAL A 69 3.67 10.52 8.25
CA VAL A 69 2.92 11.59 7.57
C VAL A 69 2.11 12.38 8.59
N TYR A 70 2.18 13.69 8.51
CA TYR A 70 1.50 14.64 9.39
C TYR A 70 0.60 15.57 8.59
N GLY A 71 -0.42 16.12 9.25
CA GLY A 71 -1.32 17.12 8.67
C GLY A 71 -2.72 16.60 8.38
N SER A 72 -3.55 17.46 7.79
CA SER A 72 -4.89 17.10 7.35
C SER A 72 -4.83 16.50 5.94
N HIS A 73 -4.69 15.17 5.85
CA HIS A 73 -4.62 14.47 4.55
C HIS A 73 -5.84 14.76 3.65
N ARG A 74 -7.04 14.93 4.23
CA ARG A 74 -8.26 15.29 3.47
C ARG A 74 -8.19 16.71 2.88
N SER A 75 -7.49 17.62 3.54
CA SER A 75 -7.28 18.98 3.05
C SER A 75 -6.17 19.05 1.99
N GLY A 76 -5.29 18.05 1.93
CA GLY A 76 -4.14 18.01 1.03
C GLY A 76 -2.79 18.16 1.71
N ASP A 77 -2.75 18.11 3.04
CA ASP A 77 -1.53 18.28 3.82
C ASP A 77 -0.95 16.92 4.18
N PHE A 78 0.12 16.53 3.48
CA PHE A 78 0.89 15.29 3.67
C PHE A 78 2.34 15.65 4.02
N PHE A 79 2.53 16.24 5.20
CA PHE A 79 3.85 16.66 5.65
C PHE A 79 4.69 15.46 6.08
N ILE A 80 5.86 15.31 5.47
CA ILE A 80 6.85 14.30 5.81
C ILE A 80 8.17 14.97 6.20
N TYR A 81 8.96 14.27 7.00
CA TYR A 81 10.26 14.71 7.47
C TYR A 81 11.28 13.65 7.10
N PHE A 82 12.34 14.05 6.41
CA PHE A 82 13.47 13.19 6.07
C PHE A 82 14.63 13.50 7.01
N ASN A 83 15.17 12.47 7.65
CA ASN A 83 16.44 12.56 8.37
C ASN A 83 17.61 12.42 7.37
N ASP A 84 18.85 12.54 7.86
CA ASP A 84 20.05 12.48 7.01
C ASP A 84 20.20 11.09 6.34
N CYS A 85 19.87 10.00 7.04
CA CYS A 85 19.90 8.64 6.48
C CYS A 85 18.85 8.43 5.38
N ASP A 86 17.64 8.97 5.55
CA ASP A 86 16.60 8.88 4.52
C ASP A 86 17.04 9.62 3.25
N GLN A 87 17.64 10.81 3.42
CA GLN A 87 18.16 11.60 2.31
C GLN A 87 19.29 10.89 1.58
N GLU A 88 20.23 10.30 2.31
CA GLU A 88 21.33 9.52 1.74
C GLU A 88 20.82 8.29 0.97
N ALA A 89 19.85 7.56 1.52
CA ALA A 89 19.23 6.42 0.83
C ALA A 89 18.59 6.83 -0.50
N ILE A 90 17.89 7.97 -0.52
CA ILE A 90 17.28 8.52 -1.74
C ILE A 90 18.34 8.96 -2.76
N ILE A 91 19.44 9.57 -2.31
CA ILE A 91 20.55 9.95 -3.20
C ILE A 91 21.19 8.72 -3.84
N ASN A 92 21.39 7.65 -3.05
CA ASN A 92 21.92 6.38 -3.56
C ASN A 92 20.97 5.73 -4.56
N GLU A 93 19.65 5.78 -4.33
CA GLU A 93 18.64 5.29 -5.26
C GLU A 93 18.69 5.98 -6.62
N LEU A 94 18.99 7.28 -6.64
CA LEU A 94 19.11 8.07 -7.86
C LEU A 94 20.36 7.73 -8.69
N GLN A 95 21.31 6.97 -8.13
CA GLN A 95 22.54 6.54 -8.80
C GLN A 95 23.31 7.69 -9.46
N LEU A 96 23.34 8.85 -8.79
CA LEU A 96 24.01 10.04 -9.30
C LEU A 96 25.52 9.78 -9.38
N GLY A 97 26.08 9.80 -10.58
CA GLY A 97 27.53 9.64 -10.78
C GLY A 97 28.34 10.77 -10.15
N GLN A 98 29.66 10.60 -10.00
CA GLN A 98 30.56 11.56 -9.33
C GLN A 98 30.85 12.86 -10.12
N GLY A 99 29.94 13.34 -10.99
CA GLY A 99 30.20 14.48 -11.86
C GLY A 99 29.04 15.44 -12.01
N GLY A 100 29.15 16.62 -11.39
CA GLY A 100 28.85 17.87 -12.10
C GLY A 100 27.77 18.81 -11.57
N GLN A 101 26.80 18.38 -10.76
CA GLN A 101 25.83 19.30 -10.14
C GLN A 101 25.52 18.93 -8.69
N ARG A 102 25.41 19.95 -7.83
CA ARG A 102 24.98 19.80 -6.44
C ARG A 102 23.51 19.37 -6.43
N PHE A 103 23.24 18.13 -6.03
CA PHE A 103 21.87 17.62 -5.88
C PHE A 103 21.06 18.53 -4.95
N ASN A 104 19.88 18.96 -5.41
CA ASN A 104 18.95 19.78 -4.64
C ASN A 104 17.72 18.96 -4.27
N PHE A 105 17.65 18.57 -3.00
CA PHE A 105 16.60 17.70 -2.48
C PHE A 105 15.20 18.32 -2.62
N ASN A 106 15.06 19.65 -2.47
CA ASN A 106 13.75 20.32 -2.60
C ASN A 106 13.22 20.23 -4.04
N VAL A 107 14.09 20.50 -5.02
CA VAL A 107 13.72 20.40 -6.45
C VAL A 107 13.35 18.96 -6.79
N PHE A 108 14.10 17.98 -6.29
CA PHE A 108 13.76 16.56 -6.45
C PHE A 108 12.38 16.23 -5.87
N LEU A 109 12.08 16.67 -4.64
CA LEU A 109 10.79 16.41 -4.02
C LEU A 109 9.63 17.09 -4.75
N GLU A 110 9.83 18.31 -5.27
CA GLU A 110 8.84 18.98 -6.12
C GLU A 110 8.56 18.18 -7.40
N GLN A 111 9.60 17.65 -8.05
CA GLN A 111 9.48 16.81 -9.24
C GLN A 111 8.76 15.49 -8.94
N ILE A 112 9.09 14.82 -7.83
CA ILE A 112 8.35 13.63 -7.38
C ILE A 112 6.88 13.97 -7.14
N ASN A 113 6.60 15.06 -6.43
CA ASN A 113 5.24 15.47 -6.09
C ASN A 113 4.38 15.77 -7.33
N GLN A 114 4.98 16.34 -8.38
CA GLN A 114 4.32 16.61 -9.65
C GLN A 114 4.04 15.36 -10.47
N GLN A 115 4.82 14.28 -10.27
CA GLN A 115 4.66 13.01 -10.97
C GLN A 115 3.68 12.04 -10.29
N ILE A 116 3.20 12.38 -9.08
CA ILE A 116 2.15 11.59 -8.43
C ILE A 116 0.92 11.56 -9.37
N PRO A 117 0.37 10.37 -9.68
CA PRO A 117 -0.73 10.28 -10.63
C PRO A 117 -1.97 10.98 -10.09
N ALA A 118 -2.72 11.63 -10.98
CA ALA A 118 -3.96 12.32 -10.61
C ALA A 118 -5.12 11.36 -10.31
N THR A 119 -5.07 10.14 -10.88
CA THR A 119 -6.02 9.05 -10.61
C THR A 119 -5.26 7.74 -10.45
N LEU A 120 -5.83 6.79 -9.69
CA LEU A 120 -5.22 5.49 -9.46
C LEU A 120 -6.20 4.36 -9.78
N PRO A 121 -6.21 3.85 -11.04
CA PRO A 121 -7.03 2.71 -11.43
C PRO A 121 -6.76 1.49 -10.53
N LEU A 122 -7.83 0.78 -10.12
CA LEU A 122 -7.71 -0.32 -9.16
C LEU A 122 -6.80 -1.44 -9.66
N GLN A 123 -6.91 -1.82 -10.94
CA GLN A 123 -6.08 -2.88 -11.51
C GLN A 123 -4.60 -2.50 -11.48
N VAL A 124 -4.24 -1.29 -11.93
CA VAL A 124 -2.86 -0.77 -11.90
C VAL A 124 -2.30 -0.78 -10.48
N LYS A 125 -3.10 -0.38 -9.49
CA LYS A 125 -2.72 -0.45 -8.08
C LYS A 125 -2.46 -1.88 -7.62
N LEU A 126 -3.36 -2.82 -7.92
CA LEU A 126 -3.21 -4.22 -7.52
C LEU A 126 -2.01 -4.88 -8.17
N ASP A 127 -1.79 -4.64 -9.46
CA ASP A 127 -0.63 -5.15 -10.18
C ASP A 127 0.66 -4.61 -9.54
N LYS A 128 0.70 -3.31 -9.20
CA LYS A 128 1.84 -2.72 -8.50
C LYS A 128 2.06 -3.35 -7.13
N ILE A 129 1.01 -3.57 -6.33
CA ILE A 129 1.10 -4.26 -5.03
C ILE A 129 1.70 -5.66 -5.22
N ARG A 130 1.17 -6.45 -6.16
CA ARG A 130 1.62 -7.83 -6.42
C ARG A 130 3.06 -7.88 -6.90
N GLU A 131 3.45 -6.95 -7.77
CA GLU A 131 4.81 -6.83 -8.29
C GLU A 131 5.83 -6.62 -7.15
N VAL A 132 5.53 -5.71 -6.21
CA VAL A 132 6.48 -5.36 -5.14
C VAL A 132 6.38 -6.25 -3.92
N TRP A 133 5.23 -6.90 -3.69
CA TRP A 133 4.95 -7.66 -2.48
C TRP A 133 6.05 -8.65 -2.07
N PRO A 134 6.64 -9.46 -2.99
CA PRO A 134 7.69 -10.41 -2.63
C PRO A 134 8.91 -9.76 -1.96
N GLN A 135 9.17 -8.48 -2.25
CA GLN A 135 10.33 -7.73 -1.77
C GLN A 135 10.05 -6.96 -0.48
N VAL A 136 8.79 -6.60 -0.21
CA VAL A 136 8.43 -5.70 0.90
C VAL A 136 7.59 -6.38 1.99
N ARG A 137 7.14 -7.63 1.78
CA ARG A 137 6.24 -8.34 2.70
C ARG A 137 6.74 -8.38 4.15
N ASP A 138 8.06 -8.51 4.35
CA ASP A 138 8.64 -8.64 5.68
C ASP A 138 8.60 -7.28 6.42
N ASN A 139 8.84 -6.18 5.69
CA ASN A 139 8.68 -4.81 6.20
C ASN A 139 7.21 -4.42 6.41
N LEU A 140 6.28 -5.03 5.65
CA LEU A 140 4.83 -4.77 5.71
C LEU A 140 4.05 -5.80 6.53
N SER A 141 4.72 -6.62 7.34
CA SER A 141 4.10 -7.67 8.17
C SER A 141 3.01 -7.16 9.14
N LYS A 142 3.06 -5.88 9.52
CA LYS A 142 2.05 -5.21 10.36
C LYS A 142 0.84 -4.68 9.59
N VAL A 143 0.96 -4.54 8.27
CA VAL A 143 -0.08 -4.00 7.38
C VAL A 143 -1.05 -5.09 6.90
N VAL A 144 -0.55 -6.32 6.75
CA VAL A 144 -1.33 -7.49 6.34
C VAL A 144 -1.39 -8.48 7.50
N ASP A 145 -2.60 -8.77 7.98
CA ASP A 145 -2.82 -9.58 9.19
C ASP A 145 -2.35 -11.03 9.00
N GLN A 146 -1.48 -11.58 9.86
CA GLN A 146 -0.93 -12.95 9.68
C GLN A 146 -0.36 -13.14 8.27
N ALA A 147 0.53 -12.25 7.84
CA ALA A 147 1.06 -12.20 6.47
C ALA A 147 1.67 -13.52 5.99
N ASP A 148 2.10 -14.39 6.91
CA ASP A 148 2.62 -15.74 6.65
C ASP A 148 1.57 -16.74 6.14
N LYS A 149 0.28 -16.49 6.38
CA LYS A 149 -0.82 -17.36 5.93
C LYS A 149 -1.34 -16.92 4.57
N THR A 150 -0.97 -17.66 3.54
CA THR A 150 -1.18 -17.33 2.13
C THR A 150 -2.27 -18.14 1.43
N ILE A 151 -2.64 -19.32 1.97
CA ILE A 151 -3.61 -20.23 1.35
C ILE A 151 -5.03 -19.89 1.82
N LEU A 152 -5.92 -19.57 0.88
CA LEU A 152 -7.32 -19.23 1.16
C LEU A 152 -8.17 -20.48 1.42
N MET A 153 -8.72 -20.61 2.63
CA MET A 153 -9.50 -21.80 3.03
C MET A 153 -11.01 -21.64 2.86
N GLY A 154 -11.53 -20.41 2.95
CA GLY A 154 -12.99 -20.21 3.03
C GLY A 154 -13.40 -18.94 3.76
N ILE A 155 -14.70 -18.86 4.03
CA ILE A 155 -15.32 -17.81 4.85
C ILE A 155 -15.28 -18.19 6.33
N LYS A 156 -15.23 -17.18 7.20
CA LYS A 156 -15.29 -17.30 8.66
C LYS A 156 -16.29 -16.29 9.21
N SER A 157 -17.28 -16.77 9.93
CA SER A 157 -18.23 -15.90 10.63
C SER A 157 -17.53 -15.06 11.69
N LEU A 158 -17.94 -13.81 11.82
CA LEU A 158 -17.46 -12.92 12.86
C LEU A 158 -18.43 -12.90 14.05
N PRO A 159 -17.94 -12.62 15.28
CA PRO A 159 -18.82 -12.39 16.42
C PRO A 159 -19.83 -11.27 16.15
N VAL A 160 -20.98 -11.32 16.82
CA VAL A 160 -22.04 -10.32 16.68
C VAL A 160 -21.49 -8.91 16.91
N GLY A 161 -21.84 -7.98 16.00
CA GLY A 161 -21.41 -6.58 16.06
C GLY A 161 -19.99 -6.32 15.56
N LYS A 162 -19.22 -7.35 15.16
CA LYS A 162 -17.91 -7.18 14.52
C LYS A 162 -18.05 -7.05 13.00
N LYS A 163 -17.06 -6.42 12.39
CA LYS A 163 -16.91 -6.26 10.95
C LYS A 163 -15.54 -6.81 10.51
N PRO A 164 -15.40 -7.26 9.25
CA PRO A 164 -14.10 -7.66 8.71
C PRO A 164 -13.11 -6.50 8.83
N GLN A 165 -11.86 -6.82 9.15
CA GLN A 165 -10.78 -5.84 9.24
C GLN A 165 -10.11 -5.68 7.87
N ASP A 166 -9.83 -4.44 7.45
CA ASP A 166 -9.21 -4.20 6.14
C ASP A 166 -7.84 -4.89 6.02
N LYS A 167 -7.03 -4.93 7.09
CA LYS A 167 -5.75 -5.67 7.11
C LYS A 167 -5.86 -7.16 6.79
N THR A 168 -6.98 -7.80 7.10
CA THR A 168 -7.24 -9.21 6.75
C THR A 168 -7.68 -9.32 5.29
N LEU A 169 -8.52 -8.38 4.83
CA LEU A 169 -9.03 -8.36 3.46
C LEU A 169 -7.94 -8.00 2.44
N ARG A 170 -6.92 -7.22 2.82
CA ARG A 170 -5.74 -6.92 1.97
C ARG A 170 -5.01 -8.15 1.46
N LYS A 171 -5.15 -9.30 2.11
CA LYS A 171 -4.64 -10.57 1.58
C LYS A 171 -5.17 -10.91 0.21
N LEU A 172 -6.40 -10.51 -0.11
CA LEU A 172 -6.96 -10.65 -1.45
C LEU A 172 -6.13 -9.91 -2.50
N TYR A 173 -5.55 -8.76 -2.15
CA TYR A 173 -4.72 -7.97 -3.05
C TYR A 173 -3.39 -8.68 -3.38
N VAL A 174 -2.80 -9.34 -2.38
CA VAL A 174 -1.42 -9.87 -2.46
C VAL A 174 -1.31 -11.36 -2.72
N TYR A 175 -2.30 -12.16 -2.31
CA TYR A 175 -2.24 -13.63 -2.35
C TYR A 175 -3.28 -14.27 -3.27
N THR A 176 -3.93 -13.48 -4.12
CA THR A 176 -4.88 -14.01 -5.09
C THR A 176 -4.66 -13.38 -6.45
N ASN A 177 -4.96 -14.13 -7.51
CA ASN A 177 -4.81 -13.70 -8.91
C ASN A 177 -6.12 -13.12 -9.48
N GLY A 178 -7.01 -12.59 -8.64
CA GLY A 178 -8.29 -12.01 -9.11
C GLY A 178 -8.13 -10.66 -9.80
N GLU A 179 -9.00 -10.38 -10.76
CA GLU A 179 -9.19 -9.02 -11.30
C GLU A 179 -9.69 -8.07 -10.21
N ALA A 180 -9.36 -6.79 -10.34
CA ALA A 180 -9.72 -5.76 -9.36
C ALA A 180 -11.21 -5.75 -9.03
N ASP A 181 -12.08 -5.78 -10.05
CA ASP A 181 -13.53 -5.73 -9.85
C ASP A 181 -14.03 -6.97 -9.10
N VAL A 182 -13.45 -8.15 -9.37
CA VAL A 182 -13.81 -9.39 -8.66
C VAL A 182 -13.45 -9.27 -7.18
N ILE A 183 -12.25 -8.77 -6.88
CA ILE A 183 -11.80 -8.59 -5.50
C ILE A 183 -12.62 -7.51 -4.78
N THR A 184 -12.88 -6.38 -5.42
CA THR A 184 -13.69 -5.29 -4.85
C THR A 184 -15.11 -5.74 -4.55
N ASN A 185 -15.75 -6.46 -5.48
CA ASN A 185 -17.07 -7.02 -5.27
C ASN A 185 -17.09 -8.04 -4.12
N LEU A 186 -16.06 -8.89 -4.04
CA LEU A 186 -15.93 -9.85 -2.93
C LEU A 186 -15.77 -9.13 -1.59
N ILE A 187 -14.91 -8.11 -1.50
CA ILE A 187 -14.71 -7.32 -0.29
C ILE A 187 -16.03 -6.67 0.16
N ALA A 188 -16.79 -6.10 -0.78
CA ALA A 188 -18.09 -5.51 -0.49
C ALA A 188 -19.08 -6.56 0.07
N ALA A 189 -19.16 -7.73 -0.57
CA ALA A 189 -20.01 -8.83 -0.14
C ALA A 189 -19.64 -9.34 1.27
N LEU A 190 -18.35 -9.52 1.55
CA LEU A 190 -17.85 -9.91 2.88
C LEU A 190 -18.24 -8.90 3.97
N LYS A 191 -18.06 -7.59 3.68
CA LYS A 191 -18.43 -6.51 4.61
C LYS A 191 -19.95 -6.47 4.86
N GLN A 192 -20.76 -6.68 3.83
CA GLN A 192 -22.23 -6.73 3.93
C GLN A 192 -22.71 -7.94 4.75
N ALA A 193 -22.16 -9.12 4.47
CA ALA A 193 -22.48 -10.36 5.17
C ALA A 193 -21.87 -10.45 6.58
N ARG A 194 -20.98 -9.52 6.96
CA ARG A 194 -20.25 -9.50 8.24
C ARG A 194 -19.45 -10.79 8.48
N VAL A 195 -18.85 -11.32 7.42
CA VAL A 195 -17.96 -12.49 7.47
C VAL A 195 -16.57 -12.11 6.94
N THR A 196 -15.53 -12.79 7.42
CA THR A 196 -14.15 -12.60 6.96
C THR A 196 -13.64 -13.85 6.24
N LEU A 197 -12.38 -13.83 5.82
CA LEU A 197 -11.72 -14.96 5.19
C LEU A 197 -10.82 -15.70 6.17
N ALA A 198 -10.77 -17.02 6.02
CA ALA A 198 -9.86 -17.90 6.73
C ALA A 198 -8.66 -18.23 5.83
N TRP A 199 -7.45 -18.04 6.37
CA TRP A 199 -6.19 -18.28 5.67
C TRP A 199 -5.33 -19.27 6.46
N THR A 200 -4.45 -20.00 5.77
CA THR A 200 -3.49 -20.94 6.36
C THR A 200 -2.14 -20.88 5.65
N ASN A 201 -1.12 -21.43 6.27
CA ASN A 201 0.21 -21.68 5.70
C ASN A 201 0.50 -23.19 5.61
N LYS A 202 -0.49 -24.04 5.87
CA LYS A 202 -0.37 -25.50 5.78
C LYS A 202 -0.56 -25.95 4.33
N GLU A 203 0.47 -26.58 3.78
CA GLU A 203 0.52 -27.01 2.37
C GLU A 203 -0.49 -28.11 2.00
N ASN A 204 -1.04 -28.82 2.99
CA ASN A 204 -2.00 -29.91 2.76
C ASN A 204 -3.45 -29.45 2.63
N VAL A 205 -3.71 -28.15 2.52
CA VAL A 205 -5.05 -27.58 2.38
C VAL A 205 -5.32 -27.21 0.93
N VAL A 206 -6.46 -27.65 0.40
CA VAL A 206 -6.93 -27.25 -0.93
C VAL A 206 -7.35 -25.79 -0.91
N GLU A 207 -6.68 -24.96 -1.71
CA GLU A 207 -7.00 -23.55 -1.86
C GLU A 207 -8.38 -23.36 -2.51
N LYS A 208 -9.20 -22.46 -1.96
CA LYS A 208 -10.47 -22.06 -2.56
C LYS A 208 -10.28 -20.91 -3.53
N SER A 209 -10.91 -21.01 -4.68
CA SER A 209 -11.00 -19.92 -5.65
C SER A 209 -11.93 -18.81 -5.18
N LEU A 210 -11.73 -17.58 -5.68
CA LEU A 210 -12.61 -16.45 -5.40
C LEU A 210 -14.07 -16.70 -5.81
N ALA A 211 -14.28 -17.45 -6.90
CA ALA A 211 -15.61 -17.82 -7.37
C ALA A 211 -16.34 -18.74 -6.38
N GLU A 212 -15.63 -19.71 -5.78
CA GLU A 212 -16.19 -20.57 -4.74
C GLU A 212 -16.54 -19.76 -3.48
N ILE A 213 -15.68 -18.82 -3.08
CA ILE A 213 -15.97 -17.93 -1.95
C ILE A 213 -17.22 -17.10 -2.21
N MET A 214 -17.35 -16.50 -3.40
CA MET A 214 -18.54 -15.72 -3.77
C MET A 214 -19.82 -16.55 -3.71
N ARG A 215 -19.78 -17.81 -4.15
CA ARG A 215 -20.93 -18.72 -4.02
C ARG A 215 -21.29 -18.99 -2.56
N LEU A 216 -20.30 -19.17 -1.68
CA LEU A 216 -20.54 -19.42 -0.25
C LEU A 216 -21.13 -18.22 0.49
N ILE A 217 -20.90 -16.99 0.03
CA ILE A 217 -21.47 -15.78 0.64
C ILE A 217 -22.94 -15.61 0.26
N ASN A 218 -23.32 -16.08 -0.93
CA ASN A 218 -24.67 -15.92 -1.49
C ASN A 218 -25.60 -17.12 -1.23
N ALA A 219 -25.09 -18.18 -0.59
CA ALA A 219 -25.85 -19.37 -0.20
C ALA A 219 -26.51 -19.18 1.16
#